data_AF-A0A7C2QL83-F1
#
_entry.id   AF-A0A7C2QL83-F1
#
_cell.length_a   1.000
_cell.length_b   1.000
_cell.length_c   1.000
_cell.angle_alpha   90.00
_cell.angle_beta   90.00
_cell.angle_gamma   90.00
#
_symmetry.space_group_name_H-M   'P 1'
#
loop_
_entity.id
_entity.type
_entity.pdbx_description
1 polymer ?
#
loop_
_entity_poly.entity_id
_entity_poly.type
_entity_poly.pdbx_seq_one_letter_code
_entity_poly.pdbx_strand_id
1 'polypeptide(L)'
;MALPESARLEGPILQELLALGGEERLRVLYRRLLAYFPHLDESERDCASARWRTLVQRAGARLVKKGELRREAGRWALTERGRQRAEAEKMLVEPPPEESPRRALSHEELQAMLVEIGRLLGKHAEREHERYDVVWKDSPLSPRLSHVFEVQVHGKLESALAKLKHAYDTQRSKPVLVVSDARDERRAREWLRPYFSGSFHEIG
;
A
#
# COMPACT_ATOMS: atom_id res chain seq x y z
N MET A 1 -11.51 -0.84 4.99
CA MET A 1 -10.60 -1.77 5.70
C MET A 1 -10.47 -1.34 7.15
N ALA A 2 -9.95 -2.19 8.04
CA ALA A 2 -10.00 -1.95 9.50
C ALA A 2 -8.70 -1.34 10.05
N LEU A 3 -8.84 -0.40 10.99
CA LEU A 3 -7.74 0.15 11.78
C LEU A 3 -6.94 -0.97 12.49
N PRO A 4 -5.62 -0.77 12.72
CA PRO A 4 -4.79 -1.76 13.36
C PRO A 4 -5.20 -2.01 14.80
N GLU A 5 -4.95 -3.23 15.28
CA GLU A 5 -5.04 -3.53 16.70
C GLU A 5 -4.13 -2.61 17.51
N SER A 6 -4.63 -2.14 18.65
CA SER A 6 -3.91 -1.15 19.44
C SER A 6 -2.67 -1.69 20.15
N ALA A 7 -2.43 -3.01 20.13
CA ALA A 7 -1.14 -3.58 20.53
C ALA A 7 -0.02 -3.27 19.52
N ARG A 8 -0.35 -3.21 18.21
CA ARG A 8 0.62 -2.87 17.15
C ARG A 8 1.09 -1.42 17.20
N LEU A 9 0.37 -0.55 17.91
CA LEU A 9 0.73 0.85 18.10
C LEU A 9 1.76 1.05 19.23
N GLU A 10 1.95 0.07 20.11
CA GLU A 10 2.81 0.21 21.28
C GLU A 10 4.27 0.47 20.90
N GLY A 11 4.86 -0.36 20.04
CA GLY A 11 6.25 -0.20 19.57
C GLY A 11 6.47 1.16 18.89
N PRO A 12 5.68 1.53 17.86
CA PRO A 12 5.79 2.84 17.21
C PRO A 12 5.69 4.03 18.16
N ILE A 13 4.83 3.99 19.19
CA ILE A 13 4.75 5.05 20.21
C ILE A 13 6.07 5.18 20.97
N LEU A 14 6.66 4.07 21.38
CA LEU A 14 7.92 4.06 22.11
C LEU A 14 9.08 4.55 21.23
N GLN A 15 9.14 4.12 19.97
CA GLN A 15 10.17 4.54 19.01
C GLN A 15 10.11 6.05 18.72
N GLU A 16 8.91 6.59 18.47
CA GLU A 16 8.76 8.03 18.21
C GLU A 16 9.10 8.88 19.42
N LEU A 17 8.71 8.45 20.63
CA LEU A 17 9.12 9.16 21.84
C LEU A 17 10.62 9.10 22.04
N LEU A 18 11.27 7.95 21.80
CA LEU A 18 12.72 7.81 21.90
C LEU A 18 13.43 8.74 20.91
N ALA A 19 12.97 8.79 19.66
CA ALA A 19 13.52 9.66 18.62
C ALA A 19 13.36 11.15 18.95
N LEU A 20 12.34 11.53 19.71
CA LEU A 20 12.06 12.91 20.12
C LEU A 20 12.67 13.29 21.48
N GLY A 21 13.60 12.48 22.02
CA GLY A 21 14.30 12.77 23.28
C GLY A 21 13.58 12.24 24.54
N GLY A 22 12.51 11.47 24.37
CA GLY A 22 11.83 10.72 25.41
C GLY A 22 10.55 11.35 25.95
N GLU A 23 10.12 12.53 25.46
CA GLU A 23 8.86 13.15 25.85
C GLU A 23 8.26 13.96 24.71
N GLU A 24 6.95 13.82 24.47
CA GLU A 24 6.25 14.65 23.48
C GLU A 24 4.75 14.83 23.78
N ARG A 25 4.16 15.89 23.22
CA ARG A 25 2.72 16.14 23.17
C ARG A 25 1.99 15.10 22.32
N LEU A 26 0.85 14.65 22.84
CA LEU A 26 0.04 13.63 22.19
C LEU A 26 -0.46 14.03 20.77
N ARG A 27 -0.68 15.33 20.53
CA ARG A 27 -1.07 15.85 19.21
C ARG A 27 0.00 15.61 18.13
N VAL A 28 1.28 15.74 18.50
CA VAL A 28 2.40 15.51 17.58
C VAL A 28 2.51 14.03 17.27
N LEU A 29 2.37 13.18 18.30
CA LEU A 29 2.39 11.72 18.15
C LEU A 29 1.30 11.22 17.18
N TYR A 30 0.07 11.75 17.26
CA TYR A 30 -1.00 11.33 16.34
C TYR A 30 -0.63 11.46 14.86
N ARG A 31 0.07 12.54 14.48
CA ARG A 31 0.49 12.79 13.11
C ARG A 31 1.67 11.91 12.71
N ARG A 32 2.66 11.77 13.58
CA ARG A 32 3.90 11.04 13.29
C ARG A 32 3.67 9.53 13.20
N LEU A 33 2.78 8.99 14.04
CA LEU A 33 2.44 7.57 14.03
C LEU A 33 1.77 7.11 12.71
N LEU A 34 1.14 8.01 11.94
CA LEU A 34 0.56 7.65 10.65
C LEU A 34 1.61 7.13 9.65
N ALA A 35 2.86 7.59 9.74
CA ALA A 35 3.93 7.15 8.86
C ALA A 35 4.25 5.65 9.01
N TYR A 36 3.97 5.06 10.17
CA TYR A 36 4.16 3.63 10.43
C TYR A 36 3.06 2.75 9.80
N PHE A 37 1.97 3.35 9.31
CA PHE A 37 0.83 2.63 8.75
C PHE A 37 0.42 3.20 7.38
N PRO A 38 1.29 3.07 6.35
CA PRO A 38 1.06 3.62 5.01
C PRO A 38 -0.04 2.92 4.21
N HIS A 39 -0.71 1.92 4.81
CA HIS A 39 -1.83 1.17 4.22
C HIS A 39 -3.19 1.63 4.77
N LEU A 40 -3.23 2.58 5.72
CA LEU A 40 -4.50 3.16 6.18
C LEU A 40 -5.20 3.89 5.03
N ASP A 41 -6.53 3.86 5.01
CA ASP A 41 -7.34 4.59 4.02
C ASP A 41 -7.15 6.11 4.19
N GLU A 42 -7.21 6.90 3.12
CA GLU A 42 -7.05 8.36 3.16
C GLU A 42 -8.10 9.02 4.07
N SER A 43 -9.32 8.47 4.11
CA SER A 43 -10.39 8.87 5.03
C SER A 43 -10.06 8.62 6.51
N GLU A 44 -9.17 7.66 6.80
CA GLU A 44 -8.69 7.29 8.14
C GLU A 44 -7.36 7.95 8.50
N ARG A 45 -6.55 8.34 7.49
CA ARG A 45 -5.31 9.13 7.63
C ARG A 45 -5.58 10.57 7.99
N ASP A 46 -6.82 11.02 7.86
CA ASP A 46 -7.18 12.34 8.34
C ASP A 46 -6.92 12.36 9.85
N CYS A 47 -6.01 13.25 10.27
CA CYS A 47 -5.39 13.34 11.62
C CYS A 47 -6.44 13.59 12.75
N ALA A 48 -7.72 13.55 12.40
CA ALA A 48 -8.89 13.86 13.17
C ALA A 48 -9.91 12.72 13.31
N SER A 49 -9.72 11.55 12.71
CA SER A 49 -10.68 10.46 12.96
C SER A 49 -10.71 10.11 14.46
N ALA A 50 -11.88 10.27 15.08
CA ALA A 50 -12.04 10.03 16.51
C ALA A 50 -11.63 8.60 16.90
N ARG A 51 -11.74 7.66 15.94
CA ARG A 51 -11.32 6.26 16.06
C ARG A 51 -9.80 6.12 16.18
N TRP A 52 -9.01 6.81 15.35
CA TRP A 52 -7.54 6.79 15.44
C TRP A 52 -7.05 7.32 16.79
N ARG A 53 -7.56 8.49 17.21
CA ARG A 53 -7.21 9.10 18.50
C ARG A 53 -7.52 8.14 19.66
N THR A 54 -8.69 7.50 19.62
CA THR A 54 -9.10 6.50 20.62
C THR A 54 -8.16 5.30 20.66
N LEU A 55 -7.72 4.80 19.51
CA LEU A 55 -6.80 3.66 19.43
C LEU A 55 -5.42 3.99 19.98
N VAL A 56 -4.86 5.13 19.59
CA VAL A 56 -3.57 5.61 20.12
C VAL A 56 -3.67 5.75 21.63
N GLN A 57 -4.73 6.38 22.15
CA GLN A 57 -4.93 6.51 23.59
C GLN A 57 -5.06 5.16 24.33
N ARG A 58 -5.73 4.17 23.73
CA ARG A 58 -5.81 2.80 24.26
C ARG A 58 -4.44 2.10 24.28
N ALA A 59 -3.64 2.29 23.24
CA ALA A 59 -2.26 1.77 23.19
C ALA A 59 -1.41 2.40 24.29
N GLY A 60 -1.43 3.74 24.42
CA GLY A 60 -0.73 4.42 25.50
C GLY A 60 -1.20 4.03 26.89
N ALA A 61 -2.49 3.74 27.08
CA ALA A 61 -3.00 3.31 28.40
C ALA A 61 -2.43 1.95 28.79
N ARG A 62 -2.23 1.06 27.81
CA ARG A 62 -1.51 -0.21 28.02
C ARG A 62 -0.04 0.01 28.35
N LEU A 63 0.65 0.89 27.63
CA LEU A 63 2.05 1.24 27.93
C LEU A 63 2.21 1.81 29.34
N VAL A 64 1.27 2.65 29.79
CA VAL A 64 1.23 3.15 31.17
C VAL A 64 1.02 2.01 32.17
N LYS A 65 0.07 1.11 31.91
CA LYS A 65 -0.16 -0.07 32.77
C LYS A 65 1.07 -0.98 32.86
N LYS A 66 1.86 -1.08 31.79
CA LYS A 66 3.13 -1.81 31.75
C LYS A 66 4.29 -1.08 32.43
N GLY A 67 4.08 0.17 32.86
CA GLY A 67 5.12 1.00 33.45
C GLY A 67 6.18 1.46 32.45
N GLU A 68 5.86 1.45 31.15
CA GLU A 68 6.79 1.85 30.07
C GLU A 68 6.64 3.33 29.74
N LEU A 69 5.48 3.93 30.03
CA LEU A 69 5.14 5.30 29.69
C LEU A 69 4.50 6.02 30.87
N ARG A 70 4.79 7.31 31.02
CA ARG A 70 4.15 8.21 32.00
C ARG A 70 3.34 9.28 31.25
N ARG A 71 2.21 9.70 31.84
CA ARG A 71 1.35 10.75 31.30
C ARG A 71 1.41 11.97 32.21
N GLU A 72 1.80 13.11 31.67
CA GLU A 72 1.87 14.38 32.39
C GLU A 72 1.23 15.48 31.53
N ALA A 73 0.13 16.08 32.00
CA ALA A 73 -0.51 17.25 31.38
C ALA A 73 -0.64 17.21 29.83
N GLY A 74 -1.08 16.09 29.25
CA GLY A 74 -1.25 15.93 27.80
C GLY A 74 0.02 15.59 27.01
N ARG A 75 1.13 15.35 27.73
CA ARG A 75 2.38 14.81 27.21
C ARG A 75 2.57 13.39 27.69
N TRP A 76 3.27 12.62 26.85
CA TRP A 76 3.69 11.26 27.14
C TRP A 76 5.20 11.25 27.25
N ALA A 77 5.71 10.67 28.34
CA ALA A 77 7.12 10.56 28.63
C ALA A 77 7.52 9.10 28.77
N LEU A 78 8.66 8.71 28.20
CA LEU A 78 9.25 7.40 28.39
C LEU A 78 9.79 7.26 29.80
N THR A 79 9.41 6.17 30.44
CA THR A 79 10.13 5.67 31.61
C THR A 79 11.43 5.00 31.18
N GLU A 80 12.30 4.70 32.13
CA GLU A 80 13.52 3.93 31.88
C GLU A 80 13.22 2.56 31.24
N ARG A 81 12.19 1.86 31.74
CA ARG A 81 11.73 0.58 31.18
C ARG A 81 11.26 0.72 29.72
N GLY A 82 10.53 1.79 29.43
CA GLY A 82 10.07 2.07 28.06
C GLY A 82 11.22 2.40 27.11
N ARG A 83 12.23 3.14 27.60
CA ARG A 83 13.46 3.44 26.88
C ARG A 83 14.22 2.17 26.50
N GLN A 84 14.45 1.29 27.47
CA GLN A 84 15.13 0.01 27.24
C GLN A 84 14.40 -0.88 26.23
N ARG A 85 13.07 -0.94 26.31
CA ARG A 85 12.26 -1.67 25.32
C ARG A 85 12.36 -1.04 23.92
N ALA A 86 12.29 0.28 23.83
CA ALA A 86 12.42 1.00 22.56
C ALA A 86 13.80 0.75 21.94
N GLU A 87 14.87 0.81 22.73
CA GLU A 87 16.23 0.56 22.25
C GLU A 87 16.43 -0.90 21.82
N ALA A 88 15.92 -1.87 22.60
CA ALA A 88 15.96 -3.28 22.23
C ALA A 88 15.19 -3.56 20.91
N GLU A 89 14.01 -2.96 20.74
CA GLU A 89 13.24 -3.07 19.50
C GLU A 89 13.94 -2.36 18.32
N LYS A 90 14.60 -1.23 18.56
CA LYS A 90 15.39 -0.50 17.54
C LYS A 90 16.62 -1.29 17.11
N MET A 91 17.24 -2.06 18.00
CA MET A 91 18.35 -2.96 17.66
C MET A 91 17.90 -4.19 16.86
N LEU A 92 16.62 -4.57 16.94
CA LEU A 92 16.05 -5.70 16.19
C LEU A 92 15.52 -5.29 14.81
N VAL A 93 15.22 -4.00 14.62
CA VAL A 93 14.81 -3.42 13.34
C VAL A 93 16.01 -2.65 12.82
N GLU A 94 16.81 -3.27 11.95
CA GLU A 94 17.74 -2.51 11.11
C GLU A 94 16.97 -1.34 10.50
N PRO A 95 17.48 -0.09 10.57
CA PRO A 95 16.80 1.03 9.96
C PRO A 95 16.53 0.63 8.51
N PRO A 96 15.28 0.76 8.02
CA PRO A 96 15.01 0.49 6.61
C PRO A 96 16.03 1.32 5.83
N PRO A 97 16.74 0.71 4.86
CA PRO A 97 17.72 1.44 4.07
C PRO A 97 17.06 2.74 3.64
N GLU A 98 17.72 3.87 3.94
CA GLU A 98 17.26 5.21 3.54
C GLU A 98 16.67 5.07 2.15
N GLU A 99 15.36 5.39 2.01
CA GLU A 99 14.65 5.21 0.74
C GLU A 99 15.44 5.95 -0.33
N SER A 100 16.28 5.20 -1.05
CA SER A 100 16.91 5.66 -2.27
C SER A 100 15.76 6.18 -3.10
N PRO A 101 15.82 7.42 -3.65
CA PRO A 101 14.71 8.00 -4.37
C PRO A 101 14.22 6.94 -5.34
N ARG A 102 13.02 6.39 -5.10
CA ARG A 102 12.54 5.19 -5.80
C ARG A 102 12.63 5.54 -7.27
N ARG A 103 13.63 5.00 -7.95
CA ARG A 103 13.85 5.28 -9.37
C ARG A 103 12.54 4.89 -10.04
N ALA A 104 11.96 5.82 -10.81
CA ALA A 104 10.75 5.53 -11.55
C ALA A 104 11.02 4.29 -12.41
N LEU A 105 10.25 3.23 -12.16
CA LEU A 105 10.39 1.98 -12.91
C LEU A 105 10.05 2.27 -14.37
N SER A 106 10.93 1.83 -15.26
CA SER A 106 10.71 1.91 -16.70
C SER A 106 9.59 0.97 -17.14
N HIS A 107 9.06 1.24 -18.34
CA HIS A 107 8.05 0.39 -18.97
C HIS A 107 8.54 -1.06 -19.09
N GLU A 108 9.80 -1.24 -19.48
CA GLU A 108 10.43 -2.57 -19.60
C GLU A 108 10.62 -3.24 -18.23
N GLU A 109 11.03 -2.51 -17.19
CA GLU A 109 11.17 -3.12 -15.85
C GLU A 109 9.82 -3.65 -15.34
N LEU A 110 8.74 -2.88 -15.53
CA LEU A 110 7.39 -3.28 -15.12
C LEU A 110 6.89 -4.52 -15.87
N GLN A 111 7.06 -4.56 -17.19
CA GLN A 111 6.71 -5.76 -17.96
C GLN A 111 7.52 -7.00 -17.51
N ALA A 112 8.81 -6.82 -17.19
CA ALA A 112 9.66 -7.91 -16.71
C ALA A 112 9.12 -8.49 -15.40
N MET A 113 8.78 -7.61 -14.46
CA MET A 113 8.17 -7.98 -13.18
C MET A 113 6.85 -8.71 -13.38
N LEU A 114 5.99 -8.27 -14.30
CA LEU A 114 4.72 -8.95 -14.59
C LEU A 114 4.94 -10.37 -15.12
N VAL A 115 5.97 -10.60 -15.93
CA VAL A 115 6.30 -11.96 -16.39
C VAL A 115 6.83 -12.82 -15.26
N GLU A 116 7.69 -12.27 -14.41
CA GLU A 116 8.20 -12.98 -13.25
C GLU A 116 7.07 -13.37 -12.29
N ILE A 117 6.18 -12.44 -11.95
CA ILE A 117 5.00 -12.69 -11.14
C ILE A 117 4.13 -13.78 -11.77
N GLY A 118 3.88 -13.69 -13.09
CA GLY A 118 3.10 -14.71 -13.79
C GLY A 118 3.69 -16.11 -13.64
N ARG A 119 5.01 -16.24 -13.84
CA ARG A 119 5.73 -17.52 -13.68
C ARG A 119 5.67 -18.04 -12.24
N LEU A 120 5.84 -17.16 -11.25
CA LEU A 120 5.73 -17.51 -9.83
C LEU A 120 4.31 -17.99 -9.47
N LEU A 121 3.28 -17.46 -10.12
CA LEU A 121 1.89 -17.89 -9.98
C LEU A 121 1.54 -19.12 -10.84
N GLY A 122 2.53 -19.78 -11.45
CA GLY A 122 2.33 -20.97 -12.28
C GLY A 122 1.68 -20.70 -13.64
N LYS A 123 1.70 -19.44 -14.12
CA LYS A 123 1.22 -19.06 -15.45
C LYS A 123 2.34 -19.11 -16.47
N HIS A 124 1.95 -19.32 -17.73
CA HIS A 124 2.84 -19.10 -18.86
C HIS A 124 2.74 -17.62 -19.27
N ALA A 125 3.76 -16.84 -18.95
CA ALA A 125 3.79 -15.39 -19.15
C ALA A 125 4.78 -14.98 -20.25
N GLU A 126 4.31 -14.14 -21.17
CA GLU A 126 5.05 -13.66 -22.34
C GLU A 126 5.00 -12.12 -22.40
N ARG A 127 6.11 -11.50 -22.80
CA ARG A 127 6.20 -10.06 -23.07
C ARG A 127 5.93 -9.82 -24.55
N GLU A 128 5.38 -8.65 -24.87
CA GLU A 128 5.17 -8.17 -26.24
C GLU A 128 4.48 -9.21 -27.15
N HIS A 129 3.33 -9.71 -26.69
CA HIS A 129 2.55 -10.67 -27.47
C HIS A 129 1.56 -9.95 -28.38
N GLU A 130 1.82 -10.04 -29.69
CA GLU A 130 1.04 -9.37 -30.74
C GLU A 130 0.97 -7.85 -30.54
N ARG A 131 -0.13 -7.36 -29.96
CA ARG A 131 -0.41 -5.93 -29.72
C ARG A 131 -0.42 -5.56 -28.24
N TYR A 132 -0.14 -6.53 -27.37
CA TYR A 132 -0.24 -6.42 -25.92
C TYR A 132 1.14 -6.43 -25.26
N ASP A 133 1.30 -5.65 -24.19
CA ASP A 133 2.61 -5.50 -23.53
C ASP A 133 3.02 -6.76 -22.77
N VAL A 134 2.09 -7.37 -22.02
CA VAL A 134 2.29 -8.67 -21.35
C VAL A 134 1.02 -9.48 -21.40
N VAL A 135 1.14 -10.78 -21.56
CA VAL A 135 0.02 -11.72 -21.52
C VAL A 135 0.34 -12.92 -20.65
N TRP A 136 -0.67 -13.46 -19.98
CA TRP A 136 -0.56 -14.72 -19.25
C TRP A 136 -1.53 -15.76 -19.80
N LYS A 137 -1.08 -16.99 -19.91
CA LYS A 137 -1.87 -18.18 -20.25
C LYS A 137 -1.85 -19.18 -19.09
N ASP A 138 -2.88 -20.01 -18.98
CA ASP A 138 -2.93 -21.07 -17.97
C ASP A 138 -1.90 -22.18 -18.24
N SER A 139 -1.54 -22.37 -19.51
CA SER A 139 -0.46 -23.25 -19.95
C SER A 139 0.13 -22.74 -21.28
N PRO A 140 1.32 -23.19 -21.68
CA PRO A 140 1.92 -22.78 -22.96
C PRO A 140 1.06 -23.13 -24.19
N LEU A 141 0.26 -24.20 -24.09
CA LEU A 141 -0.60 -24.69 -25.18
C LEU A 141 -2.01 -24.08 -25.12
N SER A 142 -2.32 -23.28 -24.10
CA SER A 142 -3.65 -22.71 -23.97
C SER A 142 -3.91 -21.71 -25.10
N PRO A 143 -4.97 -21.89 -25.90
CA PRO A 143 -5.28 -20.99 -27.01
C PRO A 143 -5.82 -19.63 -26.53
N ARG A 144 -6.27 -19.55 -25.27
CA ARG A 144 -6.83 -18.34 -24.67
C ARG A 144 -5.83 -17.66 -23.74
N LEU A 145 -5.78 -16.34 -23.83
CA LEU A 145 -5.12 -15.49 -22.86
C LEU A 145 -5.98 -15.39 -21.60
N SER A 146 -5.42 -15.79 -20.47
CA SER A 146 -6.08 -15.67 -19.16
C SER A 146 -6.08 -14.22 -18.67
N HIS A 147 -4.98 -13.50 -18.87
CA HIS A 147 -4.80 -12.11 -18.49
C HIS A 147 -4.06 -11.36 -19.59
N VAL A 148 -4.41 -10.10 -19.77
CA VAL A 148 -3.75 -9.18 -20.70
C VAL A 148 -3.44 -7.90 -19.95
N PHE A 149 -2.18 -7.46 -20.06
CA PHE A 149 -1.66 -6.30 -19.36
C PHE A 149 -1.23 -5.23 -20.37
N GLU A 150 -1.58 -3.98 -20.08
CA GLU A 150 -1.00 -2.79 -20.73
C GLU A 150 -0.32 -1.94 -19.66
N VAL A 151 0.90 -1.50 -19.92
CA VAL A 151 1.77 -0.80 -18.97
C VAL A 151 1.97 0.65 -19.42
N GLN A 152 1.37 1.59 -18.70
CA GLN A 152 1.46 3.02 -19.01
C GLN A 152 2.35 3.74 -18.01
N VAL A 153 3.60 4.00 -18.45
CA VAL A 153 4.54 4.88 -17.74
C VAL A 153 4.46 6.31 -18.28
N HIS A 154 4.32 6.46 -19.61
CA HIS A 154 4.05 7.71 -20.30
C HIS A 154 3.18 7.40 -21.53
N GLY A 155 2.15 8.20 -21.83
CA GLY A 155 1.36 8.06 -23.07
C GLY A 155 -0.15 8.23 -22.90
N LYS A 156 -0.91 7.75 -23.89
CA LYS A 156 -2.37 7.90 -23.96
C LYS A 156 -3.08 6.68 -23.38
N LEU A 157 -3.73 6.90 -22.25
CA LEU A 157 -4.49 5.90 -21.49
C LEU A 157 -5.63 5.27 -22.30
N GLU A 158 -6.24 6.03 -23.20
CA GLU A 158 -7.36 5.59 -24.05
C GLU A 158 -6.96 4.44 -24.98
N SER A 159 -5.74 4.48 -25.51
CA SER A 159 -5.22 3.44 -26.41
C SER A 159 -5.06 2.11 -25.66
N ALA A 160 -4.50 2.17 -24.45
CA ALA A 160 -4.35 1.01 -23.58
C ALA A 160 -5.72 0.42 -23.20
N LEU A 161 -6.66 1.27 -22.78
CA LEU A 161 -8.02 0.83 -22.45
C LEU A 161 -8.74 0.19 -23.65
N ALA A 162 -8.57 0.72 -24.86
CA ALA A 162 -9.14 0.14 -26.07
C ALA A 162 -8.57 -1.24 -26.39
N LYS A 163 -7.25 -1.44 -26.24
CA LYS A 163 -6.62 -2.76 -26.40
C LYS A 163 -7.13 -3.76 -25.35
N LEU A 164 -7.21 -3.34 -24.09
CA LEU A 164 -7.72 -4.17 -22.99
C LEU A 164 -9.18 -4.59 -23.20
N LYS A 165 -10.03 -3.64 -23.62
CA LYS A 165 -11.43 -3.96 -23.99
C LYS A 165 -11.48 -4.97 -25.12
N HIS A 166 -10.68 -4.80 -26.17
CA HIS A 166 -10.63 -5.74 -27.29
C HIS A 166 -10.19 -7.15 -26.86
N ALA A 167 -9.21 -7.25 -25.94
CA ALA A 167 -8.78 -8.54 -25.37
C ALA A 167 -9.93 -9.24 -24.63
N TYR A 168 -10.64 -8.48 -23.79
CA TYR A 168 -11.83 -8.99 -23.09
C TYR A 168 -12.95 -9.41 -24.05
N ASP A 169 -13.24 -8.61 -25.08
CA ASP A 169 -14.31 -8.90 -26.04
C ASP A 169 -14.01 -10.13 -26.89
N THR A 170 -12.74 -10.31 -27.31
CA THR A 170 -12.33 -11.39 -28.22
C THR A 170 -12.01 -12.69 -27.49
N GLN A 171 -11.33 -12.61 -26.35
CA GLN A 171 -10.79 -13.79 -25.65
C GLN A 171 -11.36 -14.01 -24.25
N ARG A 172 -12.18 -13.08 -23.74
CA ARG A 172 -12.63 -13.06 -22.33
C ARG A 172 -11.46 -13.10 -21.34
N SER A 173 -10.31 -12.57 -21.75
CA SER A 173 -9.15 -12.40 -20.87
C SER A 173 -9.45 -11.38 -19.78
N LYS A 174 -8.84 -11.52 -18.60
CA LYS A 174 -8.91 -10.52 -17.54
C LYS A 174 -8.02 -9.31 -17.89
N PRO A 175 -8.60 -8.13 -18.17
CA PRO A 175 -7.81 -6.96 -18.53
C PRO A 175 -7.18 -6.33 -17.29
N VAL A 176 -5.90 -5.97 -17.37
CA VAL A 176 -5.17 -5.28 -16.30
C VAL A 176 -4.43 -4.09 -16.88
N LEU A 177 -4.72 -2.91 -16.34
CA LEU A 177 -3.98 -1.70 -16.67
C LEU A 177 -2.99 -1.41 -15.54
N VAL A 178 -1.71 -1.26 -15.87
CA VAL A 178 -0.65 -0.89 -14.92
C VAL A 178 -0.24 0.54 -15.22
N VAL A 179 -0.33 1.43 -14.23
CA VAL A 179 0.05 2.84 -14.35
C VAL A 179 1.14 3.19 -13.34
N SER A 180 2.07 4.07 -13.73
CA SER A 180 3.19 4.46 -12.86
C SER A 180 2.90 5.62 -11.91
N ASP A 181 1.79 6.35 -12.10
CA ASP A 181 1.45 7.51 -11.28
C ASP A 181 -0.02 7.53 -10.82
N ALA A 182 -0.23 8.15 -9.66
CA ALA A 182 -1.54 8.22 -9.01
C ALA A 182 -2.55 9.12 -9.75
N ARG A 183 -2.10 10.03 -10.62
CA ARG A 183 -3.00 10.90 -11.40
C ARG A 183 -3.66 10.11 -12.51
N ASP A 184 -2.89 9.32 -13.24
CA ASP A 184 -3.39 8.47 -14.30
C ASP A 184 -4.26 7.33 -13.74
N GLU A 185 -3.94 6.82 -12.55
CA GLU A 185 -4.83 5.91 -11.82
C GLU A 185 -6.21 6.54 -11.55
N ARG A 186 -6.23 7.76 -10.97
CA ARG A 186 -7.48 8.46 -10.68
C ARG A 186 -8.29 8.72 -11.96
N ARG A 187 -7.64 9.18 -13.03
CA ARG A 187 -8.29 9.42 -14.32
C ARG A 187 -8.88 8.14 -14.90
N ALA A 188 -8.14 7.03 -14.87
CA ALA A 188 -8.63 5.72 -15.31
C ALA A 188 -9.89 5.31 -14.50
N ARG A 189 -9.83 5.44 -13.17
CA ARG A 189 -10.96 5.11 -12.30
C ARG A 189 -12.18 5.98 -12.58
N GLU A 190 -12.01 7.29 -12.76
CA GLU A 190 -13.10 8.21 -13.09
C GLU A 190 -13.78 7.86 -14.41
N TRP A 191 -13.00 7.53 -15.45
CA TRP A 191 -13.54 7.15 -16.75
C TRP A 191 -14.26 5.79 -16.75
N LEU A 192 -13.77 4.85 -15.94
CA LEU A 192 -14.38 3.54 -15.83
C LEU A 192 -15.55 3.51 -14.85
N ARG A 193 -15.66 4.47 -13.93
CA ARG A 193 -16.70 4.56 -12.92
C ARG A 193 -18.12 4.40 -13.48
N PRO A 194 -18.53 5.06 -14.60
CA PRO A 194 -19.85 4.88 -15.19
C PRO A 194 -20.14 3.45 -15.64
N TYR A 195 -19.10 2.69 -16.03
CA TYR A 195 -19.21 1.31 -16.47
C TYR A 195 -19.23 0.31 -15.29
N PHE A 196 -18.78 0.75 -14.11
CA PHE A 196 -18.81 -0.04 -12.87
C PHE A 196 -19.97 0.32 -11.94
N SER A 197 -20.69 1.44 -12.16
CA SER A 197 -21.86 1.83 -11.38
C SER A 197 -23.17 1.53 -12.10
N GLY A 198 -23.88 0.49 -11.67
CA GLY A 198 -25.18 0.08 -12.21
C GLY A 198 -25.42 -1.43 -12.16
N SER A 199 -26.51 -1.89 -12.77
CA SER A 199 -27.05 -3.27 -12.78
C SER A 199 -26.15 -4.35 -13.41
N PHE A 200 -24.88 -4.04 -13.70
CA PHE A 200 -23.92 -4.91 -14.39
C PHE A 200 -22.72 -5.31 -13.50
N HIS A 201 -22.91 -5.35 -12.18
CA HIS A 201 -21.91 -5.79 -11.21
C HIS A 201 -21.50 -7.27 -11.31
N GLU A 202 -22.16 -8.07 -12.15
CA GLU A 202 -21.93 -9.52 -12.24
C GLU A 202 -20.73 -9.92 -13.11
N ILE A 203 -19.96 -8.97 -13.62
CA ILE A 203 -18.78 -9.22 -14.48
C ILE A 203 -17.53 -8.54 -13.89
N GLY A 204 -17.25 -8.82 -12.61
CA GLY A 204 -16.03 -8.41 -11.90
C GLY A 204 -15.37 -9.59 -11.23
#